data_AF-A0A0M2KHX5-F1
#
_entry.id   AF-A0A0M2KHX5-F1
#
_cell.length_a   1.000
_cell.length_b   1.000
_cell.length_c   1.000
_cell.angle_alpha   90.00
_cell.angle_beta   90.00
_cell.angle_gamma   90.00
#
_symmetry.space_group_name_H-M   'P 1'
#
loop_
_entity.id
_entity.type
_entity.pdbx_description
1 polymer ?
#
loop_
_entity_poly.entity_id
_entity_poly.type
_entity_poly.pdbx_seq_one_letter_code
_entity_poly.pdbx_strand_id
1 'polypeptide(L)'
;MITAARIAWILQMVLNTGLITLACILSIFLCKETIHLYSVLLNTGEQISSYLLIEGIVIYFLYFEFIALIVKYFQSGYHFPLRYFVYIGITAIIRLIIVDHKNPFDTLAYSIAILILVITLWLANSNRLKRE
;
A
#
# COMPACT_ATOMS: atom_id res chain seq x y z
N MET A 1 -32.64 6.17 22.88
CA MET A 1 -32.14 6.60 21.56
C MET A 1 -30.64 6.35 21.50
N ILE A 2 -30.19 5.40 20.67
CA ILE A 2 -28.75 5.25 20.39
C ILE A 2 -28.39 6.40 19.45
N THR A 3 -27.70 7.40 19.99
CA THR A 3 -27.22 8.56 19.22
C THR A 3 -26.21 8.10 18.17
N ALA A 4 -26.25 8.67 16.96
CA ALA A 4 -25.34 8.33 15.86
C ALA A 4 -23.84 8.35 16.28
N ALA A 5 -23.48 9.21 17.23
CA ALA A 5 -22.16 9.28 17.83
C ALA A 5 -21.70 7.97 18.50
N ARG A 6 -22.61 7.21 19.13
CA ARG A 6 -22.27 5.94 19.79
C ARG A 6 -21.97 4.85 18.75
N ILE A 7 -22.68 4.84 17.62
CA ILE A 7 -22.43 3.91 16.50
C ILE A 7 -21.07 4.22 15.87
N ALA A 8 -20.79 5.50 15.60
CA ALA A 8 -19.50 5.93 15.06
C ALA A 8 -18.34 5.53 15.98
N TRP A 9 -18.49 5.72 17.29
CA TRP A 9 -17.46 5.33 18.26
C TRP A 9 -17.19 3.81 18.28
N ILE A 10 -18.25 2.99 18.24
CA ILE A 10 -18.10 1.52 18.17
C ILE A 10 -17.39 1.11 16.88
N LEU A 11 -17.80 1.69 15.74
CA LEU A 11 -17.20 1.37 14.44
C LEU A 11 -15.72 1.78 14.38
N GLN A 12 -15.39 2.93 14.97
CA GLN A 12 -14.01 3.40 15.09
C GLN A 12 -13.15 2.44 15.92
N MET A 13 -13.69 1.93 17.02
CA MET A 13 -13.01 0.96 17.89
C MET A 13 -12.72 -0.34 17.14
N VAL A 14 -13.71 -0.87 16.40
CA VAL A 14 -13.55 -2.07 15.56
C VAL A 14 -12.48 -1.85 14.49
N LEU A 15 -12.52 -0.70 13.79
CA LEU A 15 -11.54 -0.36 12.75
C LEU A 15 -10.11 -0.27 13.31
N ASN A 16 -9.93 0.41 14.44
CA ASN A 16 -8.63 0.57 15.08
C ASN A 16 -8.05 -0.77 15.53
N THR A 17 -8.86 -1.62 16.15
CA THR A 17 -8.42 -2.97 16.54
C THR A 17 -8.01 -3.78 15.31
N GLY A 18 -8.81 -3.75 14.24
CA GLY A 18 -8.48 -4.43 12.98
C GLY A 18 -7.17 -3.95 12.37
N LEU A 19 -6.93 -2.63 12.37
CA LEU A 19 -5.68 -2.05 11.83
C LEU A 19 -4.46 -2.41 12.67
N ILE A 20 -4.58 -2.48 14.00
CA ILE A 20 -3.48 -2.93 14.87
C ILE A 20 -3.15 -4.40 14.59
N THR A 21 -4.17 -5.26 14.52
CA THR A 21 -3.98 -6.68 14.18
C THR A 21 -3.32 -6.83 12.82
N LEU A 22 -3.76 -6.08 11.81
CA LEU A 22 -3.17 -6.09 10.48
C LEU A 22 -1.71 -5.63 10.50
N ALA A 23 -1.38 -4.54 11.20
CA ALA A 23 -0.02 -4.04 11.33
C ALA A 23 0.93 -5.09 11.94
N CYS A 24 0.47 -5.80 12.98
CA CYS A 24 1.24 -6.89 13.57
C CYS A 24 1.51 -8.02 12.58
N ILE A 25 0.50 -8.46 11.84
CA ILE A 25 0.63 -9.53 10.82
C ILE A 25 1.63 -9.11 9.73
N LEU A 26 1.46 -7.90 9.18
CA LEU A 26 2.34 -7.37 8.14
C LEU A 26 3.78 -7.23 8.64
N SER A 27 3.98 -6.80 9.90
CA SER A 27 5.31 -6.72 10.49
C SER A 27 5.99 -8.08 10.60
N ILE A 28 5.24 -9.14 10.95
CA ILE A 28 5.78 -10.52 10.98
C ILE A 28 6.14 -10.98 9.58
N PHE A 29 5.27 -10.74 8.59
CA PHE A 29 5.53 -11.10 7.19
C PHE A 29 6.72 -10.36 6.61
N LEU A 30 6.92 -9.08 6.97
CA LEU A 30 8.08 -8.30 6.56
C LEU A 30 9.38 -8.89 7.10
N CYS A 31 9.41 -9.29 8.38
CA CYS A 31 10.57 -10.00 8.95
C CYS A 31 10.83 -11.33 8.25
N LYS A 32 9.77 -12.13 7.99
CA LYS A 32 9.90 -13.40 7.27
C LYS A 32 10.46 -13.20 5.85
N GLU A 33 9.96 -12.21 5.13
CA GLU A 33 10.43 -11.89 3.77
C GLU A 33 11.88 -11.40 3.79
N THR A 34 12.30 -10.68 4.84
CA THR A 34 13.71 -10.27 5.02
C THR A 34 14.63 -11.48 5.09
N ILE A 35 14.24 -12.52 5.85
CA ILE A 35 15.02 -13.76 5.97
C ILE A 35 15.04 -14.51 4.63
N HIS A 36 13.91 -14.54 3.91
CA HIS A 36 13.81 -15.16 2.59
C HIS A 36 14.71 -14.46 1.56
N LEU A 37 14.66 -13.13 1.46
CA LEU A 37 15.54 -12.38 0.57
C LEU A 37 17.02 -12.59 0.90
N TYR A 38 17.37 -12.63 2.18
CA TYR A 38 18.73 -12.92 2.62
C TYR A 38 19.19 -14.32 2.20
N SER A 39 18.34 -15.34 2.34
CA SER A 39 18.70 -16.70 1.94
C SER A 39 18.84 -16.84 0.42
N VAL A 40 18.00 -16.17 -0.37
CA VAL A 40 18.10 -16.14 -1.84
C VAL A 40 19.38 -15.45 -2.30
N LEU A 41 19.78 -14.36 -1.63
CA LEU A 41 21.04 -13.65 -1.91
C LEU A 41 22.28 -14.53 -1.69
N LEU A 42 22.30 -15.34 -0.62
CA LEU A 42 23.47 -16.17 -0.29
C LEU A 42 23.58 -17.47 -1.09
N ASN A 43 22.48 -18.03 -1.57
CA ASN A 43 22.47 -19.30 -2.32
C ASN A 43 22.67 -19.10 -3.84
N THR A 44 23.48 -18.12 -4.25
CA THR A 44 23.63 -17.71 -5.66
C THR A 44 24.19 -18.84 -6.54
N GLY A 45 23.28 -19.55 -7.20
CA GLY A 45 23.51 -20.37 -8.38
C GLY A 45 22.34 -20.19 -9.37
N GLU A 46 22.64 -19.73 -10.58
CA GLU A 46 21.77 -19.62 -11.77
C GLU A 46 20.70 -18.51 -11.82
N GLN A 47 20.45 -18.03 -13.04
CA GLN A 47 19.66 -16.84 -13.42
C GLN A 47 18.19 -16.83 -12.95
N ILE A 48 17.67 -17.98 -12.49
CA ILE A 48 16.33 -18.11 -11.89
C ILE A 48 16.24 -17.32 -10.56
N SER A 49 17.38 -17.13 -9.88
CA SER A 49 17.46 -16.35 -8.64
C SER A 49 17.07 -14.88 -8.83
N SER A 50 17.39 -14.25 -9.97
CA SER A 50 17.17 -12.82 -10.16
C SER A 50 15.69 -12.43 -10.24
N TYR A 51 14.85 -13.23 -10.92
CA TYR A 51 13.42 -12.98 -10.99
C TYR A 51 12.75 -13.16 -9.61
N LEU A 52 13.11 -14.24 -8.91
CA LEU A 52 12.60 -14.52 -7.56
C LEU A 52 13.00 -13.42 -6.56
N LEU A 53 14.20 -12.86 -6.72
CA LEU A 53 14.70 -11.77 -5.88
C LEU A 53 13.93 -10.46 -6.14
N ILE A 54 13.69 -10.11 -7.40
CA ILE A 54 12.89 -8.92 -7.75
C ILE A 54 11.46 -9.06 -7.21
N GLU A 55 10.86 -10.24 -7.36
CA GLU A 55 9.53 -10.56 -6.84
C GLU A 55 9.47 -10.39 -5.31
N GLY A 56 10.44 -10.96 -4.58
CA GLY A 56 10.54 -10.82 -3.12
C GLY A 56 10.73 -9.36 -2.67
N ILE A 57 11.53 -8.57 -3.38
CA ILE A 57 11.71 -7.13 -3.09
C ILE A 57 10.38 -6.38 -3.25
N VAL A 58 9.62 -6.70 -4.29
CA VAL A 58 8.33 -6.05 -4.55
C VAL A 58 7.30 -6.35 -3.48
N ILE A 59 7.25 -7.61 -3.02
CA ILE A 59 6.43 -8.04 -1.89
C ILE A 59 6.89 -7.34 -0.60
N TYR A 60 8.19 -7.26 -0.36
CA TYR A 60 8.75 -6.58 0.82
C TYR A 60 8.32 -5.11 0.88
N PHE A 61 8.45 -4.39 -0.24
CA PHE A 61 8.04 -2.99 -0.29
C PHE A 61 6.52 -2.85 -0.10
N LEU A 62 5.71 -3.81 -0.57
CA LEU A 62 4.26 -3.79 -0.39
C LEU A 62 3.90 -3.82 1.11
N TYR A 63 4.53 -4.70 1.89
CA TYR A 63 4.32 -4.76 3.33
C TYR A 63 4.73 -3.45 4.02
N PHE A 64 5.89 -2.91 3.66
CA PHE A 64 6.37 -1.62 4.19
C PHE A 64 5.39 -0.48 3.91
N GLU A 65 4.86 -0.44 2.69
CA GLU A 65 3.93 0.58 2.21
C GLU A 65 2.59 0.56 2.97
N PHE A 66 2.02 -0.63 3.19
CA PHE A 66 0.81 -0.77 4.00
C PHE A 66 1.04 -0.44 5.47
N ILE A 67 2.19 -0.84 6.05
CA ILE A 67 2.54 -0.45 7.42
C ILE A 67 2.64 1.09 7.52
N ALA A 68 3.27 1.75 6.56
CA ALA A 68 3.36 3.21 6.52
C ALA A 68 1.98 3.89 6.45
N LEU A 69 1.03 3.32 5.69
CA LEU A 69 -0.36 3.77 5.65
C LEU A 69 -1.03 3.67 7.02
N ILE A 70 -0.88 2.53 7.71
CA ILE A 70 -1.47 2.32 9.04
C ILE A 70 -0.87 3.31 10.05
N VAL A 71 0.45 3.51 10.02
CA VAL A 71 1.12 4.51 10.87
C VAL A 71 0.58 5.91 10.59
N LYS A 72 0.39 6.29 9.32
CA LYS A 72 -0.16 7.59 8.94
C LYS A 72 -1.61 7.78 9.37
N TYR A 73 -2.42 6.72 9.34
CA TYR A 73 -3.78 6.74 9.88
C TYR A 73 -3.80 7.10 11.37
N PHE A 74 -2.96 6.46 12.18
CA PHE A 74 -2.86 6.80 13.61
C PHE A 74 -2.27 8.19 13.85
N GLN A 75 -1.27 8.62 13.06
CA GLN A 75 -0.69 9.97 13.16
C GLN A 75 -1.68 11.09 12.79
N SER A 76 -2.65 10.83 11.91
CA SER A 76 -3.62 11.82 11.43
C SER A 76 -4.87 11.92 12.32
N GLY A 77 -4.81 11.46 13.57
CA GLY A 77 -5.94 11.51 14.50
C GLY A 77 -7.08 10.57 14.13
N TYR A 78 -6.77 9.39 13.60
CA TYR A 78 -7.73 8.38 13.13
C TYR A 78 -8.58 8.81 11.93
N HIS A 79 -8.19 9.89 11.24
CA HIS A 79 -8.74 10.24 9.94
C HIS A 79 -7.94 9.54 8.86
N PHE A 80 -8.63 8.91 7.91
CA PHE A 80 -7.97 8.23 6.80
C PHE A 80 -7.43 9.26 5.79
N PRO A 81 -6.10 9.40 5.64
CA PRO A 81 -5.55 10.47 4.83
C PRO A 81 -5.65 10.10 3.34
N LEU A 82 -6.75 10.51 2.70
CA LEU A 82 -7.11 10.10 1.33
C LEU A 82 -5.99 10.36 0.31
N ARG A 83 -5.26 11.47 0.48
CA ARG A 83 -4.11 11.81 -0.37
C ARG A 83 -3.00 10.76 -0.30
N TYR A 84 -2.68 10.29 0.90
CA TYR A 84 -1.64 9.27 1.10
C TYR A 84 -2.10 7.95 0.51
N PHE A 85 -3.38 7.59 0.68
CA PHE A 85 -3.92 6.38 0.04
C PHE A 85 -3.79 6.41 -1.48
N VAL A 86 -4.07 7.54 -2.12
CA VAL A 86 -3.88 7.69 -3.58
C VAL A 86 -2.41 7.59 -3.98
N TYR A 87 -1.48 8.17 -3.22
CA TYR A 87 -0.05 8.00 -3.48
C TYR A 87 0.38 6.54 -3.44
N ILE A 88 -0.07 5.82 -2.40
CA ILE A 88 0.19 4.39 -2.21
C ILE A 88 -0.40 3.55 -3.36
N GLY A 89 -1.59 3.90 -3.84
CA GLY A 89 -2.19 3.28 -5.02
C GLY A 89 -1.37 3.49 -6.29
N ILE A 90 -0.87 4.70 -6.52
CA ILE A 90 0.00 5.01 -7.67
C ILE A 90 1.29 4.19 -7.60
N THR A 91 1.97 4.17 -6.46
CA THR A 91 3.21 3.41 -6.27
C THR A 91 3.01 1.90 -6.39
N ALA A 92 1.86 1.36 -5.99
CA ALA A 92 1.51 -0.04 -6.18
C ALA A 92 1.34 -0.41 -7.66
N ILE A 93 0.61 0.41 -8.45
CA ILE A 93 0.43 0.15 -9.89
C ILE A 93 1.75 0.29 -10.65
N ILE A 94 2.56 1.30 -10.33
CA ILE A 94 3.90 1.44 -10.94
C ILE A 94 4.74 0.19 -10.67
N ARG A 95 4.71 -0.32 -9.43
CA ARG A 95 5.47 -1.53 -9.07
C ARG A 95 4.95 -2.78 -9.78
N LEU A 96 3.64 -2.89 -9.96
CA LEU A 96 3.02 -3.98 -10.71
C LEU A 96 3.52 -4.02 -12.16
N ILE A 97 3.60 -2.86 -12.83
CA ILE A 97 4.11 -2.74 -14.20
C ILE A 97 5.57 -3.20 -14.31
N ILE A 98 6.41 -2.91 -13.30
CA ILE A 98 7.83 -3.26 -13.31
C ILE A 98 8.01 -4.79 -13.24
N VAL A 99 7.18 -5.48 -12.45
CA VAL A 99 7.31 -6.92 -12.22
C VAL A 99 6.60 -7.74 -13.29
N ASP A 100 5.37 -7.36 -13.66
CA ASP A 100 4.54 -8.11 -14.59
C ASP A 100 4.35 -7.33 -15.90
N HIS A 101 5.15 -7.68 -16.90
CA HIS A 101 5.13 -7.04 -18.22
C HIS A 101 4.86 -8.03 -19.36
N LYS A 102 4.13 -9.13 -19.09
CA LYS A 102 3.89 -10.20 -20.08
C LYS A 102 2.99 -9.77 -21.25
N ASN A 103 1.99 -8.92 -20.99
CA ASN A 103 1.03 -8.47 -21.99
C ASN A 103 1.06 -6.94 -22.17
N PRO A 104 1.28 -6.44 -23.40
CA PRO A 104 1.33 -4.99 -23.65
C PRO A 104 -0.02 -4.29 -23.42
N PHE A 105 -1.14 -5.01 -23.57
CA PHE A 105 -2.49 -4.47 -23.31
C PHE A 105 -2.74 -4.19 -21.82
N ASP A 106 -2.26 -5.06 -20.93
CA ASP A 106 -2.41 -4.88 -19.48
C ASP A 106 -1.57 -3.69 -19.00
N THR A 107 -0.34 -3.55 -19.51
CA THR A 107 0.50 -2.37 -19.25
C THR A 107 -0.17 -1.06 -19.68
N LEU A 108 -0.86 -1.05 -20.84
CA LEU A 108 -1.59 0.11 -21.31
C LEU A 108 -2.76 0.46 -20.36
N ALA A 109 -3.52 -0.54 -19.91
CA ALA A 109 -4.61 -0.35 -18.94
C ALA A 109 -4.09 0.20 -17.59
N TYR A 110 -2.97 -0.32 -17.09
CA TYR A 110 -2.34 0.18 -15.86
C TYR A 110 -1.84 1.63 -16.01
N SER A 111 -1.30 1.98 -17.18
CA SER A 111 -0.90 3.37 -17.48
C SER A 111 -2.09 4.34 -17.45
N ILE A 112 -3.22 3.93 -18.04
CA ILE A 112 -4.47 4.71 -17.99
C ILE A 112 -4.97 4.83 -16.54
N ALA A 113 -4.90 3.77 -15.74
CA ALA A 113 -5.27 3.81 -14.33
C ALA A 113 -4.40 4.81 -13.53
N ILE A 114 -3.09 4.85 -13.78
CA ILE A 114 -2.19 5.86 -13.18
C ILE A 114 -2.61 7.27 -13.60
N LEU A 115 -2.93 7.50 -14.87
CA LEU A 115 -3.41 8.82 -15.33
C LEU A 115 -4.68 9.25 -14.58
N ILE A 116 -5.64 8.34 -14.41
CA ILE A 116 -6.87 8.62 -13.65
C ILE A 116 -6.55 8.95 -12.18
N LEU A 117 -5.67 8.20 -11.53
CA LEU A 117 -5.26 8.48 -10.14
C LEU A 117 -4.54 9.81 -10.00
N VAL A 118 -3.67 10.17 -10.94
CA VAL A 118 -2.98 11.46 -10.98
C VAL A 118 -3.98 12.61 -11.19
N ILE A 119 -4.97 12.45 -12.07
CA ILE A 119 -6.05 13.43 -12.25
C ILE A 119 -6.90 13.56 -10.98
N THR A 120 -7.21 12.44 -10.33
CA THR A 120 -7.96 12.41 -9.06
C THR A 120 -7.19 13.15 -7.96
N LEU A 121 -5.88 12.90 -7.86
CA LEU A 121 -5.01 13.60 -6.94
C LEU A 121 -4.94 15.09 -7.27
N TRP A 122 -4.81 15.44 -8.54
CA TRP A 122 -4.79 16.83 -8.99
C TRP A 122 -6.11 17.53 -8.64
N LEU A 123 -7.26 16.89 -8.86
CA LEU A 123 -8.56 17.44 -8.50
C LEU A 123 -8.69 17.62 -6.97
N ALA A 124 -8.31 16.61 -6.19
CA ALA A 124 -8.33 16.64 -4.73
C ALA A 124 -7.32 17.65 -4.13
N ASN A 125 -6.25 17.97 -4.85
CA ASN A 125 -5.24 18.94 -4.44
C ASN A 125 -5.44 20.34 -5.04
N SER A 126 -6.18 20.47 -6.15
CA SER A 126 -6.53 21.75 -6.74
C SER A 126 -7.40 22.51 -5.74
N ASN A 127 -7.11 23.80 -5.54
CA ASN A 127 -7.55 24.67 -4.45
C ASN A 127 -9.09 24.88 -4.26
N ARG A 128 -9.97 23.94 -4.61
CA ARG A 128 -11.42 24.00 -4.35
C ARG A 128 -11.86 23.34 -3.03
N LEU A 129 -10.98 22.61 -2.35
CA LEU A 129 -11.20 22.03 -1.01
C LEU A 129 -10.15 22.49 0.01
N LYS A 130 -9.53 23.66 -0.23
CA LYS A 130 -8.75 24.41 0.77
C LYS A 130 -9.64 25.46 1.43
N ARG A 131 -10.82 25.04 1.89
CA ARG A 131 -11.65 25.83 2.81
C ARG A 131 -11.74 25.04 4.11
N GLU A 132 -10.98 25.57 5.06
CA GLU A 132 -10.84 25.23 6.48
C GLU A 132 -9.83 24.13 6.80
#